data_AF-A0A088CD53-F1
#
_entry.id   AF-A0A088CD53-F1
#
_cell.length_a   1.000
_cell.length_b   1.000
_cell.length_c   1.000
_cell.angle_alpha   90.00
_cell.angle_beta   90.00
_cell.angle_gamma   90.00
#
_symmetry.space_group_name_H-M   'P 1'
#
loop_
_entity.id
_entity.type
_entity.pdbx_description
1 polymer ?
#
loop_
_entity_poly.entity_id
_entity_poly.type
_entity_poly.pdbx_seq_one_letter_code
_entity_poly.pdbx_strand_id
1 'polypeptide(L)'
;YTLAAAMAAATSGQGGQTLGLSSFSRAASPQASSSSNAAGVKLGPNGAAFVSSGIPDLDRILGGGFLLGSVVMVMEDSDAPHHLLLLRSFMAKGVVHKQPLLFAGPMKEPRLFLGTLPAPVASSKEDRQQRAMGAGASDEGLRIAWQYKKYFGEEKTSHAENRDNTQEFSNDFDLRKPLERHLFNAQHIECVTTQDADSLTDLQDRCSTFLSKLP
;
A
#
# COMPACT_ATOMS: atom_id res chain seq x y z
N TYR A 1 0.52 -12.98 -20.52
CA TYR A 1 1.11 -11.82 -19.85
C TYR A 1 -0.01 -10.99 -19.24
N THR A 2 -0.25 -11.15 -17.94
CA THR A 2 -1.24 -10.33 -17.22
C THR A 2 -0.54 -9.05 -16.81
N LEU A 3 -0.86 -7.92 -17.45
CA LEU A 3 -0.26 -6.63 -17.12
C LEU A 3 -1.02 -6.04 -15.94
N ALA A 4 -0.38 -5.94 -14.78
CA ALA A 4 -0.94 -5.26 -13.60
C ALA A 4 -0.30 -3.88 -13.48
N ALA A 5 -1.10 -2.84 -13.72
CA ALA A 5 -0.74 -1.45 -13.45
C ALA A 5 -1.38 -1.02 -12.12
N ALA A 6 -0.57 -0.51 -11.20
CA ALA A 6 -1.05 0.11 -9.97
C ALA A 6 -0.76 1.61 -10.05
N MET A 7 -1.81 2.43 -9.91
CA MET A 7 -1.67 3.89 -9.91
C MET A 7 -1.77 4.40 -8.48
N ALA A 8 -0.69 5.04 -8.01
CA ALA A 8 -0.63 5.70 -6.71
C ALA A 8 -0.95 7.19 -6.86
N ALA A 9 -2.19 7.57 -6.58
CA ALA A 9 -2.62 8.97 -6.56
C ALA A 9 -2.98 9.38 -5.12
N ALA A 10 -2.36 10.45 -4.63
CA ALA A 10 -2.78 11.17 -3.44
C ALA A 10 -2.80 12.65 -3.79
N THR A 11 -3.88 13.33 -3.41
CA THR A 11 -4.11 14.72 -3.77
C THR A 11 -3.48 15.64 -2.72
N SER A 12 -2.68 16.59 -3.16
CA SER A 12 -2.44 17.85 -2.47
C SER A 12 -3.07 18.94 -3.33
N GLY A 13 -4.17 19.53 -2.87
CA GLY A 13 -4.90 20.55 -3.62
C GLY A 13 -4.13 21.87 -3.70
N GLN A 14 -3.96 22.39 -4.93
CA GLN A 14 -4.23 23.79 -5.27
C GLN A 14 -4.21 23.97 -6.79
N GLY A 15 -5.24 24.62 -7.32
CA GLY A 15 -5.43 24.90 -8.74
C GLY A 15 -4.60 26.08 -9.23
N GLY A 16 -4.15 25.98 -10.48
CA GLY A 16 -3.54 27.07 -11.23
C GLY A 16 -3.43 26.68 -12.70
N GLN A 17 -4.22 27.32 -13.58
CA GLN A 17 -4.20 27.10 -15.02
C GLN A 17 -2.92 27.70 -15.64
N THR A 18 -2.23 26.96 -16.51
CA THR A 18 -1.44 27.54 -17.60
C THR A 18 -1.51 26.66 -18.86
N LEU A 19 -1.83 27.28 -19.99
CA LEU A 19 -1.75 26.72 -21.34
C LEU A 19 -0.27 26.69 -21.78
N GLY A 20 0.22 25.57 -22.34
CA GLY A 20 1.53 25.53 -22.97
C GLY A 20 2.07 24.12 -23.20
N LEU A 21 2.42 23.81 -24.45
CA LEU A 21 2.86 22.52 -24.97
C LEU A 21 4.23 22.06 -24.42
N SER A 22 4.32 20.81 -23.93
CA SER A 22 5.44 19.83 -23.98
C SER A 22 5.44 18.90 -22.75
N SER A 23 5.66 17.59 -22.96
CA SER A 23 5.22 16.50 -22.05
C SER A 23 6.26 15.97 -21.05
N PHE A 24 7.38 16.66 -20.85
CA PHE A 24 8.38 16.27 -19.85
C PHE A 24 9.10 17.51 -19.32
N SER A 25 8.43 18.24 -18.43
CA SER A 25 9.06 19.25 -17.59
C SER A 25 8.83 18.86 -16.14
N ARG A 26 9.92 18.61 -15.41
CA ARG A 26 9.89 18.42 -13.96
C ARG A 26 9.55 19.78 -13.35
N ALA A 27 8.32 19.95 -12.85
CA ALA A 27 7.98 21.13 -12.07
C ALA A 27 8.86 21.13 -10.80
N ALA A 28 9.70 22.17 -10.65
CA ALA A 28 10.37 22.43 -9.38
C ALA A 28 9.29 22.78 -8.36
N SER A 29 9.25 22.04 -7.26
CA SER A 29 8.22 22.13 -6.23
C SER A 29 8.21 23.53 -5.59
N PRO A 30 7.04 24.19 -5.41
CA PRO A 30 6.91 25.20 -4.38
C PRO A 30 7.22 24.53 -3.03
N GLN A 31 7.96 25.19 -2.15
CA GLN A 31 8.12 24.77 -0.75
C GLN A 31 6.74 24.46 -0.17
N ALA A 32 6.44 23.17 0.00
CA ALA A 32 5.19 22.74 0.60
C ALA A 32 5.21 23.16 2.06
N SER A 33 4.40 24.17 2.38
CA SER A 33 3.99 24.48 3.74
C SER A 33 3.52 23.21 4.43
N SER A 34 4.11 22.94 5.59
CA SER A 34 3.77 21.86 6.51
C SER A 34 2.29 21.91 6.92
N SER A 35 1.40 21.19 6.22
CA SER A 35 0.11 20.71 6.76
C SER A 35 -0.76 20.02 5.70
N SER A 36 -0.55 18.72 5.50
CA SER A 36 -1.62 17.71 5.57
C SER A 36 -0.96 16.33 5.50
N ASN A 37 -0.91 15.62 6.64
CA ASN A 37 -0.55 14.21 6.65
C ASN A 37 -1.68 13.43 5.98
N ALA A 38 -1.70 13.41 4.64
CA ALA A 38 -2.60 12.54 3.88
C ALA A 38 -2.35 11.10 4.34
N ALA A 39 -3.40 10.41 4.79
CA ALA A 39 -3.29 9.07 5.34
C ALA A 39 -2.57 8.14 4.34
N GLY A 40 -1.55 7.43 4.82
CA GLY A 40 -0.75 6.52 4.00
C GLY A 40 0.33 7.16 3.12
N VAL A 41 0.58 8.47 3.25
CA VAL A 41 1.71 9.15 2.58
C VAL A 41 2.84 9.40 3.59
N LYS A 42 4.07 9.06 3.20
CA LYS A 42 5.29 9.36 3.97
C LYS A 42 6.19 10.28 3.17
N LEU A 43 6.65 11.35 3.82
CA LEU A 43 7.66 12.24 3.25
C LEU A 43 9.04 11.63 3.44
N GLY A 44 9.83 11.58 2.37
CA GLY A 44 11.24 11.21 2.39
C GLY A 44 12.17 12.41 2.23
N PRO A 45 13.47 12.16 2.07
CA PRO A 45 14.46 13.21 1.85
C PRO A 45 14.11 14.08 0.65
N ASN A 46 14.49 15.36 0.69
CA ASN A 46 14.25 16.33 -0.39
C ASN A 46 12.76 16.59 -0.71
N GLY A 47 11.84 16.26 0.19
CA GLY A 47 10.41 16.50 0.01
C GLY A 47 9.71 15.50 -0.91
N ALA A 48 10.35 14.38 -1.27
CA ALA A 48 9.70 13.31 -2.00
C ALA A 48 8.56 12.70 -1.16
N ALA A 49 7.43 12.38 -1.79
CA ALA A 49 6.30 11.75 -1.12
C ALA A 49 6.13 10.31 -1.61
N PHE A 50 5.94 9.37 -0.68
CA PHE A 50 5.85 7.94 -0.97
C PHE A 50 4.55 7.35 -0.44
N VAL A 51 4.04 6.35 -1.15
CA VAL A 51 3.01 5.42 -0.66
C VAL A 51 3.60 4.03 -0.49
N SER A 52 3.07 3.26 0.45
CA SER A 52 3.55 1.90 0.69
C SER A 52 3.07 0.93 -0.38
N SER A 53 3.92 0.00 -0.79
CA SER A 53 3.58 -1.16 -1.62
C SER A 53 2.67 -2.17 -0.90
N GLY A 54 2.48 -2.01 0.42
CA GLY A 54 1.86 -3.01 1.28
C GLY A 54 2.79 -4.16 1.68
N ILE A 55 4.06 -4.13 1.26
CA ILE A 55 5.09 -5.10 1.65
C ILE A 55 6.26 -4.33 2.26
N PRO A 56 6.46 -4.39 3.60
CA PRO A 56 7.49 -3.59 4.27
C PRO A 56 8.92 -3.80 3.73
N ASP A 57 9.28 -5.03 3.36
CA ASP A 57 10.60 -5.34 2.82
C ASP A 57 10.82 -4.73 1.43
N LEU A 58 9.79 -4.75 0.58
CA LEU A 58 9.85 -4.09 -0.72
C LEU A 58 9.95 -2.57 -0.57
N ASP A 59 9.19 -1.99 0.37
CA ASP A 59 9.29 -0.56 0.67
C ASP A 59 10.71 -0.15 1.08
N ARG A 60 11.41 -1.00 1.86
CA ARG A 60 12.82 -0.78 2.24
C ARG A 60 13.75 -0.86 1.05
N ILE A 61 13.61 -1.88 0.19
CA ILE A 61 14.41 -2.05 -1.02
C ILE A 61 14.26 -0.85 -1.96
N LEU A 62 13.03 -0.32 -2.09
CA LEU A 62 12.73 0.85 -2.92
C LEU A 62 13.09 2.19 -2.25
N GLY A 63 13.62 2.18 -1.02
CA GLY A 63 14.00 3.39 -0.30
C GLY A 63 12.83 4.22 0.21
N GLY A 64 11.63 3.65 0.34
CA GLY A 64 10.49 4.35 0.90
C GLY A 64 9.12 3.84 0.49
N GLY A 65 9.03 3.03 -0.57
CA GLY A 65 7.78 2.62 -1.22
C GLY A 65 7.71 3.14 -2.65
N PHE A 66 6.51 3.31 -3.19
CA PHE A 66 6.31 3.90 -4.52
C PHE A 66 6.23 5.42 -4.43
N LEU A 67 6.91 6.11 -5.34
CA LEU A 67 6.86 7.56 -5.43
C LEU A 67 5.45 8.02 -5.84
N LEU A 68 4.91 9.01 -5.15
CA LEU A 68 3.61 9.57 -5.48
C LEU A 68 3.62 10.23 -6.87
N GLY A 69 2.58 9.99 -7.67
CA GLY A 69 2.51 10.47 -9.06
C GLY A 69 3.35 9.65 -10.05
N SER A 70 3.94 8.54 -9.62
CA SER A 70 4.61 7.58 -10.52
C SER A 70 3.63 6.53 -11.06
N VAL A 71 4.05 5.88 -12.15
CA VAL A 71 3.41 4.68 -12.69
C VAL A 71 4.36 3.51 -12.43
N VAL A 72 3.85 2.46 -11.80
CA VAL A 72 4.62 1.25 -11.48
C VAL A 72 4.12 0.09 -12.34
N MET A 73 5.04 -0.53 -13.06
CA MET A 73 4.78 -1.72 -13.87
C MET A 73 5.41 -2.94 -13.21
N VAL A 74 4.61 -3.97 -12.96
CA VAL A 74 5.09 -5.24 -12.40
C VAL A 74 5.16 -6.25 -13.53
N MET A 75 6.37 -6.72 -13.82
CA MET A 75 6.62 -7.82 -14.75
C MET A 75 6.87 -9.10 -13.97
N GLU A 76 6.36 -10.20 -14.48
CA GLU A 76 6.46 -11.50 -13.84
C GLU A 76 7.09 -12.52 -14.78
N ASP A 77 7.92 -13.39 -14.20
CA ASP A 77 8.42 -14.61 -14.82
C ASP A 77 7.40 -15.75 -14.65
N SER A 78 7.27 -16.61 -15.67
CA SER A 78 6.35 -17.77 -15.65
C SER A 78 6.60 -18.71 -14.47
N ASP A 79 7.83 -18.77 -13.97
CA ASP A 79 8.21 -19.65 -12.86
C ASP A 79 7.94 -19.03 -11.47
N ALA A 80 7.59 -17.74 -11.40
CA ALA A 80 7.37 -17.02 -10.14
C ALA A 80 6.13 -16.07 -10.09
N PRO A 81 4.89 -16.61 -10.24
CA PRO A 81 3.59 -16.24 -9.64
C PRO A 81 3.16 -14.93 -8.94
N HIS A 82 4.02 -13.97 -8.59
CA HIS A 82 3.79 -13.11 -7.42
C HIS A 82 3.19 -11.72 -7.69
N HIS A 83 2.91 -11.31 -8.93
CA HIS A 83 2.36 -9.99 -9.26
C HIS A 83 1.03 -9.71 -8.56
N LEU A 84 0.16 -10.72 -8.45
CA LEU A 84 -1.12 -10.59 -7.78
C LEU A 84 -0.98 -10.44 -6.26
N LEU A 85 0.07 -10.98 -5.66
CA LEU A 85 0.35 -10.76 -4.24
C LEU A 85 0.67 -9.29 -4.02
N LEU A 86 1.60 -8.73 -4.80
CA LEU A 86 1.96 -7.32 -4.72
C LEU A 86 0.75 -6.42 -4.98
N LEU A 87 -0.04 -6.70 -6.03
CA LEU A 87 -1.24 -5.93 -6.35
C LEU A 87 -2.25 -5.96 -5.19
N ARG A 88 -2.53 -7.14 -4.62
CA ARG A 88 -3.45 -7.25 -3.48
C ARG A 88 -2.94 -6.53 -2.25
N SER A 89 -1.65 -6.65 -1.93
CA SER A 89 -1.04 -5.94 -0.80
C SER A 89 -1.12 -4.43 -0.99
N PHE A 90 -0.82 -3.92 -2.18
CA PHE A 90 -0.91 -2.50 -2.50
C PHE A 90 -2.34 -1.98 -2.36
N MET A 91 -3.32 -2.69 -2.94
CA MET A 91 -4.73 -2.32 -2.84
C MET A 91 -5.24 -2.38 -1.40
N ALA A 92 -4.93 -3.46 -0.67
CA ALA A 92 -5.30 -3.60 0.75
C ALA A 92 -4.71 -2.46 1.58
N LYS A 93 -3.49 -2.04 1.25
CA LYS A 93 -2.83 -0.92 1.92
C LYS A 93 -3.53 0.41 1.67
N GLY A 94 -3.90 0.69 0.42
CA GLY A 94 -4.73 1.85 0.09
C GLY A 94 -6.06 1.83 0.84
N VAL A 95 -6.73 0.67 0.89
CA VAL A 95 -8.01 0.53 1.60
C VAL A 95 -7.84 0.73 3.11
N VAL A 96 -6.81 0.16 3.74
CA VAL A 96 -6.58 0.40 5.17
C VAL A 96 -6.40 1.89 5.44
N HIS A 97 -5.63 2.58 4.61
CA HIS A 97 -5.38 4.03 4.70
C HIS A 97 -6.53 4.93 4.22
N LYS A 98 -7.69 4.35 3.88
CA LYS A 98 -8.86 5.09 3.39
C LYS A 98 -8.58 5.92 2.13
N GLN A 99 -7.64 5.44 1.31
CA GLN A 99 -7.31 6.07 0.03
C GLN A 99 -8.35 5.68 -1.02
N PRO A 100 -8.70 6.59 -1.96
CA PRO A 100 -9.55 6.25 -3.08
C PRO A 100 -8.88 5.19 -3.96
N LEU A 101 -9.66 4.22 -4.44
CA LEU A 101 -9.15 3.08 -5.21
C LEU A 101 -9.95 2.90 -6.50
N LEU A 102 -9.27 3.01 -7.64
CA LEU A 102 -9.79 2.57 -8.92
C LEU A 102 -9.06 1.29 -9.33
N PHE A 103 -9.81 0.20 -9.51
CA PHE A 103 -9.28 -1.07 -9.97
C PHE A 103 -9.82 -1.41 -11.35
N ALA A 104 -8.94 -1.57 -12.32
CA ALA A 104 -9.29 -2.03 -13.66
C ALA A 104 -8.66 -3.40 -13.92
N GLY A 105 -9.43 -4.35 -14.47
CA GLY A 105 -8.90 -5.66 -14.78
C GLY A 105 -9.67 -6.39 -15.89
N PRO A 106 -9.04 -7.36 -16.57
CA PRO A 106 -9.64 -8.12 -17.67
C PRO A 106 -10.54 -9.24 -17.13
N MET A 107 -11.56 -8.88 -16.36
CA MET A 107 -12.50 -9.82 -15.75
C MET A 107 -13.93 -9.27 -15.74
N LYS A 108 -14.93 -10.14 -15.92
CA LYS A 108 -16.37 -9.78 -15.94
C LYS A 108 -16.81 -9.05 -14.67
N GLU A 109 -16.37 -9.54 -13.51
CA GLU A 109 -16.79 -9.02 -12.20
C GLU A 109 -15.57 -8.58 -11.38
N PRO A 110 -14.97 -7.41 -11.69
CA PRO A 110 -13.74 -6.94 -11.04
C PRO A 110 -13.89 -6.66 -9.55
N ARG A 111 -15.13 -6.43 -9.08
CA ARG A 111 -15.42 -6.26 -7.65
C ARG A 111 -15.17 -7.53 -6.82
N LEU A 112 -15.31 -8.72 -7.40
CA LEU A 112 -15.03 -9.97 -6.67
C LEU A 112 -13.56 -10.06 -6.25
N PHE A 113 -12.66 -9.43 -7.01
CA PHE A 113 -11.25 -9.36 -6.67
C PHE A 113 -10.99 -8.66 -5.32
N LEU A 114 -11.82 -7.67 -4.95
CA LEU A 114 -11.69 -6.98 -3.67
C LEU A 114 -11.88 -7.92 -2.47
N GLY A 115 -12.67 -8.99 -2.62
CA GLY A 115 -12.83 -10.02 -1.61
C GLY A 115 -11.56 -10.85 -1.36
N THR A 116 -10.55 -10.72 -2.21
CA THR A 116 -9.26 -11.40 -2.08
C THR A 116 -8.17 -10.55 -1.43
N LEU A 117 -8.45 -9.28 -1.12
CA LEU A 117 -7.48 -8.42 -0.47
C LEU A 117 -7.18 -8.93 0.94
N PRO A 118 -5.91 -9.02 1.36
CA PRO A 118 -5.57 -9.56 2.66
C PRO A 118 -5.89 -8.57 3.80
N ALA A 119 -6.20 -9.10 4.97
CA ALA A 119 -6.41 -8.31 6.18
C ALA A 119 -5.07 -7.91 6.81
N PRO A 120 -4.94 -6.69 7.35
CA PRO A 120 -3.77 -6.34 8.14
C PRO A 120 -3.66 -7.28 9.34
N VAL A 121 -2.45 -7.70 9.69
CA VAL A 121 -2.19 -8.39 10.96
C VAL A 121 -2.57 -7.42 12.06
N ALA A 122 -3.51 -7.80 12.93
CA ALA A 122 -3.93 -6.96 14.03
C ALA A 122 -2.71 -6.55 14.84
N SER A 123 -2.44 -5.25 14.91
CA SER A 123 -1.43 -4.69 15.82
C SER A 123 -2.01 -4.61 17.24
N SER A 124 -2.72 -5.67 17.69
CA SER A 124 -3.08 -5.76 19.09
C SER A 124 -1.78 -6.03 19.86
N LYS A 125 -1.57 -5.31 20.97
CA LYS A 125 -0.46 -5.60 21.88
C LYS A 125 -0.49 -7.07 22.30
N GLU A 126 -1.68 -7.67 22.31
CA GLU A 126 -1.98 -9.07 22.63
C GLU A 126 -1.48 -10.08 21.59
N ASP A 127 -1.48 -9.79 20.29
CA ASP A 127 -0.90 -10.68 19.26
C ASP A 127 0.63 -10.64 19.24
N ARG A 128 1.20 -9.45 19.50
CA ARG A 128 2.64 -9.32 19.73
C ARG A 128 3.02 -10.01 21.05
N GLN A 129 2.14 -9.93 22.05
CA GLN A 129 2.21 -10.73 23.25
C GLN A 129 1.88 -12.20 23.03
N GLN A 130 1.13 -12.66 22.03
CA GLN A 130 0.86 -14.09 21.76
C GLN A 130 1.95 -14.71 20.90
N ARG A 131 2.60 -13.93 20.02
CA ARG A 131 3.89 -14.30 19.43
C ARG A 131 5.01 -14.27 20.48
N ALA A 132 4.90 -13.43 21.53
CA ALA A 132 5.80 -13.45 22.69
C ALA A 132 5.34 -14.38 23.84
N MET A 133 4.09 -14.85 23.87
CA MET A 133 3.46 -15.74 24.89
C MET A 133 3.29 -17.15 24.34
N GLY A 134 3.58 -17.38 23.06
CA GLY A 134 4.11 -18.67 22.60
C GLY A 134 5.44 -19.02 23.29
N ALA A 135 6.07 -18.06 23.98
CA ALA A 135 7.16 -18.28 24.94
C ALA A 135 6.68 -18.43 26.40
N GLY A 136 5.36 -18.58 26.63
CA GLY A 136 4.76 -18.69 27.97
C GLY A 136 4.01 -20.01 28.23
N ALA A 137 4.06 -20.99 27.32
CA ALA A 137 3.43 -22.29 27.51
C ALA A 137 4.47 -23.38 27.86
N SER A 138 4.52 -23.71 29.16
CA SER A 138 5.34 -24.75 29.81
C SER A 138 6.87 -24.61 29.65
N ASP A 139 7.50 -24.18 30.73
CA ASP A 139 8.96 -24.10 30.97
C ASP A 139 9.69 -25.46 30.91
N GLU A 140 8.98 -26.55 30.62
CA GLU A 140 9.51 -27.92 30.67
C GLU A 140 10.17 -28.36 29.34
N GLY A 141 9.91 -27.66 28.22
CA GLY A 141 10.20 -28.16 26.86
C GLY A 141 11.35 -27.52 26.06
N LEU A 142 11.88 -26.36 26.46
CA LEU A 142 12.79 -25.56 25.60
C LEU A 142 14.12 -25.17 26.26
N ARG A 143 14.67 -26.04 27.11
CA ARG A 143 15.99 -25.81 27.77
C ARG A 143 17.14 -25.58 26.79
N ILE A 144 17.06 -26.12 25.56
CA ILE A 144 18.13 -26.01 24.56
C ILE A 144 18.11 -24.65 23.85
N ALA A 145 16.93 -24.11 23.53
CA ALA A 145 16.80 -22.85 22.80
C ALA A 145 17.25 -21.64 23.63
N TRP A 146 17.06 -21.68 24.96
CA TRP A 146 17.47 -20.59 25.86
C TRP A 146 18.99 -20.35 25.87
N GLN A 147 19.80 -21.39 25.61
CA GLN A 147 21.26 -21.26 25.74
C GLN A 147 21.88 -20.41 24.63
N TYR A 148 21.19 -20.32 23.48
CA TYR A 148 21.63 -19.47 22.38
C TYR A 148 21.35 -17.99 22.60
N LYS A 149 20.63 -17.62 23.69
CA LYS A 149 20.36 -16.22 24.08
C LYS A 149 21.61 -15.36 24.14
N LYS A 150 22.77 -15.93 24.49
CA LYS A 150 24.06 -15.19 24.56
C LYS A 150 24.68 -14.87 23.20
N TYR A 151 24.23 -15.52 22.12
CA TYR A 151 24.73 -15.30 20.76
C TYR A 151 23.83 -14.38 19.94
N PHE A 152 22.62 -14.07 20.43
CA PHE A 152 21.86 -12.94 19.94
C PHE A 152 22.50 -11.69 20.53
N GLY A 153 23.51 -11.17 19.84
CA GLY A 153 24.11 -9.88 20.17
C GLY A 153 23.03 -8.81 20.32
N GLU A 154 23.28 -7.85 21.21
CA GLU A 154 22.45 -6.65 21.38
C GLU A 154 22.43 -5.82 20.10
N GLU A 155 21.66 -6.25 19.09
CA GLU A 155 21.23 -5.36 18.04
C GLU A 155 20.10 -4.53 18.65
N LYS A 156 20.49 -3.39 19.23
CA LYS A 156 19.57 -2.34 19.62
C LYS A 156 18.74 -1.99 18.39
N THR A 157 17.54 -2.54 18.29
CA THR A 157 16.46 -1.98 17.48
C THR A 157 15.99 -0.70 18.17
N SER A 158 16.88 0.29 18.26
CA SER A 158 16.58 1.66 18.62
C SER A 158 15.97 2.35 17.41
N HIS A 159 14.72 1.99 17.13
CA HIS A 159 13.76 2.85 16.42
C HIS A 159 12.36 2.54 16.96
N ALA A 160 12.24 2.58 18.28
CA ALA A 160 10.96 2.74 18.97
C ALA A 160 10.84 4.22 19.34
N GLU A 161 10.68 5.09 18.34
CA GLU A 161 10.31 6.48 18.59
C GLU A 161 8.95 6.76 17.92
N ASN A 162 8.01 7.13 18.80
CA ASN A 162 6.75 7.81 18.53
C ASN A 162 5.61 7.02 17.86
N ARG A 163 5.06 6.04 18.59
CA ARG A 163 3.68 5.56 18.35
C ARG A 163 2.69 6.41 19.16
N ASP A 164 2.58 7.67 18.79
CA ASP A 164 1.30 8.36 18.92
C ASP A 164 0.35 7.76 17.86
N ASN A 165 -0.97 7.91 18.03
CA ASN A 165 -2.09 7.23 17.35
C ASN A 165 -2.17 7.39 15.81
N THR A 166 -1.05 7.17 15.12
CA THR A 166 -0.76 7.49 13.73
C THR A 166 -0.81 6.20 12.95
N GLN A 167 -1.70 6.14 11.97
CA GLN A 167 -1.89 4.99 11.11
C GLN A 167 -0.56 4.54 10.49
N GLU A 168 -0.14 3.30 10.73
CA GLU A 168 1.20 2.83 10.36
C GLU A 168 1.43 2.95 8.84
N PHE A 169 2.53 3.60 8.43
CA PHE A 169 2.86 3.81 7.02
C PHE A 169 2.83 2.52 6.21
N SER A 170 3.35 1.41 6.77
CA SER A 170 3.34 0.05 6.20
C SER A 170 2.75 -0.94 7.23
N ASN A 171 1.95 -1.91 6.79
CA ASN A 171 1.36 -2.94 7.68
C ASN A 171 1.81 -4.32 7.18
N ASP A 172 1.97 -5.28 8.10
CA ASP A 172 1.99 -6.69 7.73
C ASP A 172 0.57 -7.16 7.41
N PHE A 173 0.41 -8.02 6.41
CA PHE A 173 -0.88 -8.57 6.00
C PHE A 173 -0.93 -10.08 6.21
N ASP A 174 -2.02 -10.59 6.81
CA ASP A 174 -2.29 -12.03 6.89
C ASP A 174 -2.99 -12.48 5.61
N LEU A 175 -2.22 -13.09 4.70
CA LEU A 175 -2.71 -13.54 3.39
C LEU A 175 -3.79 -14.62 3.47
N ARG A 176 -3.99 -15.22 4.66
CA ARG A 176 -5.01 -16.26 4.89
C ARG A 176 -6.37 -15.68 5.24
N LYS A 177 -6.43 -14.37 5.56
CA LYS A 177 -7.65 -13.70 6.01
C LYS A 177 -8.02 -12.60 5.03
N PRO A 178 -9.26 -12.59 4.49
CA PRO A 178 -9.71 -11.50 3.65
C PRO A 178 -9.96 -10.24 4.48
N LEU A 179 -9.78 -9.07 3.85
CA LEU A 179 -10.04 -7.77 4.43
C LEU A 179 -11.53 -7.59 4.78
N GLU A 180 -11.80 -6.87 5.86
CA GLU A 180 -13.16 -6.70 6.37
C GLU A 180 -14.05 -5.91 5.41
N ARG A 181 -15.24 -6.43 5.13
CA ARG A 181 -16.12 -5.90 4.07
C ARG A 181 -16.55 -4.45 4.29
N HIS A 182 -16.68 -4.01 5.52
CA HIS A 182 -17.15 -2.66 5.83
C HIS A 182 -16.12 -1.58 5.42
N LEU A 183 -14.84 -1.93 5.31
CA LEU A 183 -13.80 -0.99 4.87
C LEU A 183 -14.00 -0.57 3.41
N PHE A 184 -14.60 -1.43 2.59
CA PHE A 184 -14.90 -1.10 1.20
C PHE A 184 -16.03 -0.08 1.05
N ASN A 185 -16.94 0.01 2.02
CA ASN A 185 -18.08 0.93 1.96
C ASN A 185 -17.73 2.35 2.41
N ALA A 186 -16.63 2.51 3.14
CA ALA A 186 -16.22 3.79 3.70
C ALA A 186 -15.43 4.67 2.70
N GLN A 187 -15.25 4.21 1.46
CA GLN A 187 -14.25 4.74 0.53
C GLN A 187 -14.79 4.86 -0.89
N HIS A 188 -14.20 5.80 -1.65
CA HIS A 188 -14.41 5.88 -3.10
C HIS A 188 -13.67 4.72 -3.78
N ILE A 189 -14.36 3.59 -3.92
CA ILE A 189 -13.85 2.41 -4.62
C ILE A 189 -14.65 2.17 -5.91
N GLU A 190 -13.97 2.25 -7.03
CA GLU A 190 -14.51 1.99 -8.36
C GLU A 190 -13.81 0.79 -8.99
N CYS A 191 -14.58 -0.08 -9.64
CA CYS A 191 -14.03 -1.24 -10.35
C CYS A 191 -14.49 -1.22 -11.81
N VAL A 192 -13.55 -1.43 -12.71
CA VAL A 192 -13.73 -1.32 -14.16
C VAL A 192 -13.32 -2.64 -14.79
N THR A 193 -14.20 -3.21 -15.63
CA THR A 193 -13.83 -4.32 -16.50
C THR A 193 -13.14 -3.78 -17.74
N THR A 194 -12.06 -4.43 -18.16
CA THR A 194 -11.38 -4.15 -19.44
C THR A 194 -11.59 -5.28 -20.44
N GLN A 195 -12.46 -6.26 -20.16
CA GLN A 195 -12.69 -7.41 -21.04
C GLN A 195 -13.34 -7.03 -22.36
N ASP A 196 -14.24 -6.04 -22.34
CA ASP A 196 -15.06 -5.62 -23.48
C ASP A 196 -14.69 -4.20 -23.95
N ALA A 197 -13.54 -3.69 -23.53
CA ALA A 197 -13.10 -2.34 -23.87
C ALA A 197 -12.33 -2.37 -25.19
N ASP A 198 -12.96 -1.88 -26.26
CA ASP A 198 -12.35 -1.80 -27.59
C ASP A 198 -11.50 -0.52 -27.78
N SER A 199 -11.58 0.43 -26.84
CA SER A 199 -10.87 1.71 -26.88
C SER A 199 -10.33 2.12 -25.50
N LEU A 200 -9.20 2.85 -25.50
CA LEU A 200 -8.65 3.48 -24.31
C LEU A 200 -9.46 4.69 -23.83
N THR A 201 -10.31 5.26 -24.69
CA THR A 201 -11.12 6.44 -24.37
C THR A 201 -12.07 6.15 -23.20
N ASP A 202 -12.71 4.98 -23.19
CA ASP A 202 -13.63 4.60 -22.12
C ASP A 202 -12.93 4.49 -20.77
N LEU A 203 -11.68 3.99 -20.75
CA LEU A 203 -10.87 3.91 -19.54
C LEU A 203 -10.44 5.31 -19.08
N GLN A 204 -10.03 6.17 -20.02
CA GLN A 204 -9.67 7.55 -19.74
C GLN A 204 -10.86 8.34 -19.15
N ASP A 205 -12.05 8.19 -19.73
CA ASP A 205 -13.27 8.85 -19.26
C ASP A 205 -13.65 8.35 -17.86
N ARG A 206 -13.53 7.05 -17.60
CA ARG A 206 -13.74 6.47 -16.26
C ARG A 206 -12.74 6.99 -15.24
N CYS A 207 -11.45 7.06 -15.58
CA CYS A 207 -10.43 7.65 -14.72
C CYS A 207 -10.74 9.13 -14.44
N SER A 208 -11.12 9.90 -15.46
CA SER A 208 -11.43 11.34 -15.30
C SER A 208 -12.66 11.55 -14.42
N THR A 209 -13.70 10.75 -14.63
CA THR A 209 -14.94 10.74 -13.82
C THR A 209 -14.67 10.31 -12.38
N PHE A 210 -13.76 9.37 -12.16
CA PHE A 210 -13.34 8.95 -10.82
C PHE A 210 -12.61 10.09 -10.10
N LEU A 211 -11.64 10.71 -10.76
CA LEU A 211 -10.85 11.81 -10.21
C LEU A 211 -11.72 13.04 -9.89
N SER A 212 -12.74 13.33 -10.69
CA SER A 212 -13.65 14.46 -10.43
C SER A 212 -14.55 14.28 -9.19
N LYS A 213 -14.68 13.06 -8.67
CA LYS A 213 -15.44 12.75 -7.44
C LYS A 213 -14.58 12.87 -6.18
N LEU A 214 -13.27 13.00 -6.31
CA LEU A 214 -12.36 13.11 -5.17
C LEU A 214 -12.41 14.52 -4.59
N PRO A 215 -12.30 14.67 -3.25
CA PRO A 215 -12.30 15.96 -2.57
C PRO A 215 -11.05 16.80 -2.84
#